data_AF-A0A060C9L7-F1
#
_entry.id   AF-A0A060C9L7-F1
#
_cell.length_a   1.000
_cell.length_b   1.000
_cell.length_c   1.000
_cell.angle_alpha   90.00
_cell.angle_beta   90.00
_cell.angle_gamma   90.00
#
_symmetry.space_group_name_H-M   'P 1'
#
loop_
_entity.id
_entity.type
_entity.pdbx_description
1 polymer ?
#
loop_
_entity_poly.entity_id
_entity_poly.type
_entity_poly.pdbx_seq_one_letter_code
_entity_poly.pdbx_strand_id
1 'polypeptide(L)'
;KGNGDCWSGSLVVDTDDTAGFGREAVIALVTQAAVDKVPEGRQAQFLWYSTDGGRSFRPGGEDPVLADPAITDFRDPKVIWDARRERWFMALAEGNRLGFYASPDLTGWTRVGDFARDDLGLLECPDIFEIIADDGSSHWVLGLSANAKHRGLPATYAYWTGVFDGSSFLPDADEP
;
A
#
# COMPACT_ATOMS: atom_id res chain seq x y z
N LYS A 1 15.88 -1.61 -22.48
CA LYS A 1 15.12 -2.67 -21.76
C LYS A 1 14.06 -1.97 -20.91
N GLY A 2 12.88 -2.57 -20.77
CA GLY A 2 11.68 -1.90 -20.28
C GLY A 2 11.55 -1.91 -18.75
N ASN A 3 10.61 -1.12 -18.24
CA ASN A 3 10.35 -0.98 -16.80
C ASN A 3 9.49 -2.13 -16.23
N GLY A 4 9.39 -3.27 -16.92
CA GLY A 4 8.50 -4.38 -16.55
C GLY A 4 7.00 -4.05 -16.67
N ASP A 5 6.18 -4.97 -16.17
CA ASP A 5 4.72 -4.81 -16.12
C ASP A 5 4.34 -3.98 -14.89
N CYS A 6 3.68 -2.84 -15.10
CA CYS A 6 3.12 -2.05 -14.01
C CYS A 6 1.78 -2.64 -13.56
N TRP A 7 1.73 -3.10 -12.32
CA TRP A 7 0.53 -3.60 -11.67
C TRP A 7 -0.07 -2.50 -10.77
N SER A 8 -1.05 -2.87 -9.95
CA SER A 8 -1.73 -1.93 -9.06
C SER A 8 -0.78 -1.29 -8.05
N GLY A 9 -1.29 -0.23 -7.44
CA GLY A 9 -0.58 0.58 -6.46
C GLY A 9 -1.44 1.78 -6.09
N SER A 10 -0.80 2.86 -5.65
CA SER A 10 -1.50 4.08 -5.25
C SER A 10 -0.70 5.33 -5.57
N LEU A 11 -1.39 6.47 -5.55
CA LEU A 11 -0.82 7.79 -5.76
C LEU A 11 -1.04 8.67 -4.53
N VAL A 12 -0.06 9.51 -4.23
CA VAL A 12 -0.12 10.57 -3.21
C VAL A 12 0.45 11.86 -3.77
N VAL A 13 0.04 12.99 -3.21
CA VAL A 13 0.68 14.29 -3.47
C VAL A 13 1.68 14.54 -2.34
N ASP A 14 2.96 14.66 -2.69
CA ASP A 14 4.03 15.03 -1.76
C ASP A 14 4.12 16.57 -1.67
N THR A 15 3.19 17.15 -0.93
CA THR A 15 3.05 18.60 -0.73
C THR A 15 4.35 19.24 -0.23
N ASP A 16 5.10 18.53 0.62
CA ASP A 16 6.27 19.07 1.31
C ASP A 16 7.61 18.62 0.74
N ASP A 17 7.61 17.98 -0.43
CA ASP A 17 8.83 17.53 -1.11
C ASP A 17 9.69 16.60 -0.24
N THR A 18 9.03 15.74 0.54
CA THR A 18 9.69 14.78 1.41
C THR A 18 10.50 13.75 0.62
N ALA A 19 10.09 13.45 -0.62
CA ALA A 19 10.77 12.52 -1.51
C ALA A 19 11.84 13.19 -2.41
N GLY A 20 11.93 14.53 -2.42
CA GLY A 20 12.95 15.26 -3.18
C GLY A 20 12.71 15.36 -4.70
N PHE A 21 11.47 15.14 -5.16
CA PHE A 21 11.08 15.25 -6.57
C PHE A 21 10.42 16.59 -6.94
N GLY A 22 10.31 17.50 -5.98
CA GLY A 22 9.68 18.80 -6.07
C GLY A 22 8.38 18.88 -5.25
N ARG A 23 8.14 20.04 -4.62
CA ARG A 23 6.88 20.31 -3.91
C ARG A 23 5.67 20.08 -4.79
N GLU A 24 4.64 19.45 -4.23
CA GLU A 24 3.40 19.06 -4.91
C GLU A 24 3.60 18.00 -6.02
N ALA A 25 4.74 17.30 -6.03
CA ALA A 25 4.92 16.17 -6.93
C ALA A 25 3.87 15.08 -6.64
N VAL A 26 3.28 14.53 -7.68
CA VAL A 26 2.43 13.35 -7.56
C VAL A 26 3.33 12.13 -7.59
N ILE A 27 3.38 11.38 -6.49
CA ILE A 27 4.17 10.17 -6.35
C ILE A 27 3.25 8.96 -6.52
N ALA A 28 3.63 8.03 -7.38
CA ALA A 28 2.98 6.75 -7.56
C ALA A 28 3.90 5.65 -7.05
N LEU A 29 3.43 4.86 -6.09
CA LEU A 29 4.05 3.59 -5.73
C LEU A 29 3.26 2.49 -6.44
N VAL A 30 3.96 1.69 -7.25
CA VAL A 30 3.35 0.63 -8.06
C VAL A 30 4.12 -0.67 -7.88
N THR A 31 3.41 -1.78 -7.92
CA THR A 31 4.06 -3.08 -8.05
C THR A 31 4.57 -3.24 -9.48
N GLN A 32 5.79 -3.73 -9.64
CA GLN A 32 6.29 -4.17 -10.93
C GLN A 32 6.82 -5.60 -10.87
N ALA A 33 6.54 -6.36 -11.92
CA ALA A 33 7.03 -7.70 -12.17
C ALA A 33 7.81 -7.77 -13.49
N ALA A 34 8.59 -8.84 -13.69
CA ALA A 34 9.39 -9.05 -14.90
C ALA A 34 10.37 -7.90 -15.25
N VAL A 35 10.93 -7.25 -14.23
CA VAL A 35 12.00 -6.26 -14.36
C VAL A 35 13.35 -6.97 -14.23
N ASP A 36 14.37 -6.60 -15.02
CA ASP A 36 15.71 -7.23 -15.00
C ASP A 36 16.33 -7.38 -13.59
N LYS A 37 16.03 -6.45 -12.67
CA LYS A 37 16.55 -6.42 -11.29
C LYS A 37 15.70 -7.21 -10.29
N VAL A 38 14.56 -7.75 -10.72
CA VAL A 38 13.62 -8.53 -9.92
C VAL A 38 13.64 -9.96 -10.47
N PRO A 39 13.92 -10.99 -9.65
CA PRO A 39 13.97 -12.36 -10.17
C PRO A 39 12.65 -12.76 -10.84
N GLU A 40 12.72 -13.67 -11.81
CA GLU A 40 11.53 -14.11 -12.55
C GLU A 40 10.45 -14.65 -11.60
N GLY A 41 9.20 -14.22 -11.82
CA GLY A 41 8.07 -14.57 -10.96
C GLY A 41 8.00 -13.80 -9.63
N ARG A 42 8.86 -12.80 -9.41
CA ARG A 42 8.86 -11.96 -8.20
C ARG A 42 8.24 -10.60 -8.45
N GLN A 43 7.78 -9.98 -7.37
CA GLN A 43 7.11 -8.67 -7.33
C GLN A 43 7.92 -7.73 -6.43
N ALA A 44 8.02 -6.45 -6.80
CA ALA A 44 8.66 -5.42 -5.99
C ALA A 44 7.98 -4.07 -6.21
N GLN A 45 8.18 -3.13 -5.27
CA GLN A 45 7.53 -1.82 -5.32
C GLN A 45 8.48 -0.77 -5.90
N PHE A 46 8.00 -0.05 -6.90
CA PHE A 46 8.74 0.99 -7.60
C PHE A 46 8.03 2.33 -7.46
N LEU A 47 8.84 3.38 -7.39
CA LEU A 47 8.39 4.75 -7.31
C LEU A 47 8.45 5.41 -8.68
N TRP A 48 7.36 6.08 -9.03
CA TRP A 48 7.25 6.98 -10.16
C TRP A 48 6.78 8.34 -9.67
N TYR A 49 7.17 9.40 -10.35
CA TYR A 49 6.78 10.75 -9.97
C TYR A 49 6.32 11.57 -11.18
N SER A 50 5.47 12.55 -10.90
CA SER A 50 4.99 13.56 -11.84
C SER A 50 5.15 14.94 -11.23
N THR A 51 5.68 15.87 -12.01
CA THR A 51 5.78 17.30 -11.67
C THR A 51 4.83 18.18 -12.49
N ASP A 52 3.87 17.56 -13.18
CA ASP A 52 2.90 18.21 -14.06
C ASP A 52 1.44 17.91 -13.67
N GLY A 53 1.22 17.63 -12.37
CA GLY A 53 -0.11 17.35 -11.80
C GLY A 53 -0.66 15.98 -12.17
N GLY A 54 0.21 14.98 -12.35
CA GLY A 54 -0.17 13.61 -12.66
C GLY A 54 -0.46 13.34 -14.14
N ARG A 55 0.00 14.19 -15.06
CA ARG A 55 -0.24 14.01 -16.50
C ARG A 55 0.81 13.12 -17.17
N SER A 56 2.06 13.26 -16.74
CA SER A 56 3.16 12.41 -17.19
C SER A 56 4.02 11.97 -16.00
N PHE A 57 4.47 10.72 -16.03
CA PHE A 57 5.28 10.12 -14.97
C PHE A 57 6.66 9.70 -15.47
N ARG A 58 7.64 9.80 -14.58
CA ARG A 58 9.02 9.34 -14.79
C ARG A 58 9.42 8.41 -13.64
N PRO A 59 10.29 7.43 -13.88
CA PRO A 59 10.78 6.56 -12.81
C PRO A 59 11.58 7.42 -11.81
N GLY A 60 11.34 7.20 -10.51
CA GLY A 60 12.09 7.85 -9.43
C GLY A 60 13.50 7.30 -9.23
N GLY A 61 13.77 6.13 -9.81
CA GLY A 61 15.07 5.46 -9.81
C GLY A 61 15.00 4.17 -10.60
N GLU A 62 16.13 3.50 -10.76
CA GLU A 62 16.17 2.19 -11.43
C GLU A 62 15.96 1.01 -10.47
N ASP A 63 16.06 1.24 -9.16
CA ASP A 63 15.93 0.22 -8.13
C ASP A 63 14.55 0.30 -7.48
N PRO A 64 13.97 -0.84 -7.06
CA PRO A 64 12.74 -0.82 -6.28
C PRO A 64 12.96 -0.09 -4.94
N VAL A 65 11.99 0.72 -4.52
CA VAL A 65 11.98 1.37 -3.20
C VAL A 65 11.68 0.38 -2.07
N LEU A 66 11.05 -0.74 -2.42
CA LEU A 66 10.86 -1.88 -1.53
C LEU A 66 10.95 -3.18 -2.33
N ALA A 67 12.09 -3.88 -2.20
CA ALA A 67 12.32 -5.19 -2.79
C ALA A 67 11.92 -6.29 -1.82
N ASP A 68 11.35 -7.38 -2.33
CA ASP A 68 11.09 -8.57 -1.54
C ASP A 68 11.98 -9.76 -1.94
N PRO A 69 12.82 -10.27 -1.02
CA PRO A 69 13.68 -11.42 -1.29
C PRO A 69 12.99 -12.80 -1.21
N ALA A 70 11.79 -12.97 -0.62
CA ALA A 70 11.23 -14.31 -0.39
C ALA A 70 9.70 -14.57 -0.56
N ILE A 71 8.80 -13.58 -0.59
CA ILE A 71 7.34 -13.77 -0.72
C ILE A 71 6.86 -13.76 -2.19
N THR A 72 5.98 -14.68 -2.59
CA THR A 72 5.47 -14.72 -3.97
C THR A 72 4.46 -13.59 -4.23
N ASP A 73 3.53 -13.40 -3.32
CA ASP A 73 2.54 -12.34 -3.35
C ASP A 73 3.09 -11.14 -2.57
N PHE A 74 3.50 -10.08 -3.26
CA PHE A 74 4.11 -8.89 -2.65
C PHE A 74 3.74 -7.65 -3.48
N ARG A 75 2.53 -7.12 -3.29
CA ARG A 75 1.94 -6.18 -4.24
C ARG A 75 0.92 -5.21 -3.67
N ASP A 76 0.47 -4.31 -4.54
CA ASP A 76 -0.63 -3.38 -4.37
C ASP A 76 -0.41 -2.38 -3.21
N PRO A 77 0.68 -1.60 -3.24
CA PRO A 77 1.00 -0.67 -2.16
C PRO A 77 -0.05 0.43 -2.03
N LYS A 78 -0.76 0.49 -0.90
CA LYS A 78 -1.59 1.62 -0.51
C LYS A 78 -0.80 2.55 0.40
N VAL A 79 -0.54 3.76 -0.07
CA VAL A 79 0.19 4.78 0.67
C VAL A 79 -0.76 5.85 1.19
N ILE A 80 -0.51 6.32 2.41
CA ILE A 80 -1.11 7.51 3.01
C ILE A 80 -0.07 8.30 3.82
N TRP A 81 -0.37 9.58 4.08
CA TRP A 81 0.37 10.37 5.06
C TRP A 81 -0.22 10.15 6.46
N ASP A 82 0.59 9.67 7.42
CA ASP A 82 0.24 9.63 8.83
C ASP A 82 0.62 10.95 9.50
N ALA A 83 -0.31 11.91 9.50
CA ALA A 83 -0.10 13.23 10.06
C ALA A 83 0.23 13.22 11.56
N ARG A 84 -0.20 12.20 12.32
CA ARG A 84 0.08 12.12 13.76
C ARG A 84 1.53 11.78 14.06
N ARG A 85 2.20 11.09 13.13
CA ARG A 85 3.59 10.62 13.26
C ARG A 85 4.54 11.27 12.26
N GLU A 86 4.03 12.18 11.43
CA GLU A 86 4.77 12.92 10.42
C GLU A 86 5.60 11.99 9.50
N ARG A 87 4.95 10.96 8.98
CA ARG A 87 5.59 9.96 8.11
C ARG A 87 4.62 9.39 7.10
N TRP A 88 5.15 8.83 6.02
CA TRP A 88 4.39 8.01 5.10
C TRP A 88 4.15 6.63 5.69
N PHE A 89 2.96 6.10 5.44
CA PHE A 89 2.57 4.75 5.78
C PHE A 89 2.17 3.99 4.52
N MET A 90 2.52 2.71 4.45
CA MET A 90 2.12 1.80 3.39
C MET A 90 1.49 0.53 3.98
N ALA A 91 0.32 0.15 3.48
CA ALA A 91 -0.19 -1.21 3.57
C ALA A 91 0.08 -1.95 2.25
N LEU A 92 0.63 -3.16 2.33
CA LEU A 92 1.03 -3.96 1.17
C LEU A 92 0.46 -5.38 1.30
N ALA A 93 -0.12 -5.92 0.23
CA ALA A 93 -0.58 -7.29 0.21
C ALA A 93 0.59 -8.29 0.14
N GLU A 94 0.65 -9.20 1.10
CA GLU A 94 1.69 -10.23 1.26
C GLU A 94 1.08 -11.65 1.30
N GLY A 95 0.08 -11.92 0.45
CA GLY A 95 -0.65 -13.19 0.45
C GLY A 95 -1.86 -13.17 1.37
N ASN A 96 -1.78 -13.81 2.53
CA ASN A 96 -2.84 -13.87 3.56
C ASN A 96 -2.72 -12.77 4.64
N ARG A 97 -1.82 -11.81 4.42
CA ARG A 97 -1.59 -10.69 5.35
C ARG A 97 -1.35 -9.41 4.59
N LEU A 98 -1.50 -8.30 5.31
CA LEU A 98 -1.04 -6.99 4.91
C LEU A 98 0.22 -6.67 5.73
N GLY A 99 1.33 -6.42 5.04
CA GLY A 99 2.53 -5.84 5.63
C GLY A 99 2.37 -4.34 5.81
N PHE A 100 2.74 -3.83 6.97
CA PHE A 100 2.69 -2.41 7.28
C PHE A 100 4.09 -1.82 7.32
N TYR A 101 4.30 -0.74 6.57
CA TYR A 101 5.59 -0.09 6.42
C TYR A 101 5.49 1.42 6.67
N ALA A 102 6.58 2.02 7.15
CA ALA A 102 6.72 3.45 7.33
C ALA A 102 7.95 3.99 6.59
N SER A 103 7.84 5.23 6.11
CA SER A 103 8.92 5.92 5.40
C SER A 103 8.90 7.42 5.71
N PRO A 104 10.05 8.08 5.87
CA PRO A 104 10.11 9.53 5.91
C PRO A 104 10.03 10.18 4.53
N ASP A 105 10.34 9.45 3.45
CA ASP A 105 10.71 10.04 2.14
C ASP A 105 10.17 9.27 0.92
N LEU A 106 9.28 8.30 1.11
CA LEU A 106 8.72 7.40 0.09
C LEU A 106 9.73 6.47 -0.62
N THR A 107 11.02 6.60 -0.35
CA THR A 107 12.10 5.86 -1.02
C THR A 107 12.75 4.79 -0.14
N GLY A 108 12.76 4.99 1.18
CA GLY A 108 13.21 4.01 2.17
C GLY A 108 12.08 3.55 3.08
N TRP A 109 11.81 2.25 3.14
CA TRP A 109 10.68 1.68 3.89
C TRP A 109 11.14 0.75 5.01
N THR A 110 10.54 0.92 6.19
CA THR A 110 10.76 0.06 7.37
C THR A 110 9.47 -0.63 7.74
N ARG A 111 9.49 -1.96 7.91
CA ARG A 111 8.32 -2.72 8.38
C ARG A 111 8.02 -2.34 9.84
N VAL A 112 6.77 -1.99 10.12
CA VAL A 112 6.30 -1.55 11.44
C VAL A 112 5.23 -2.47 12.04
N GLY A 113 4.61 -3.34 11.24
CA GLY A 113 3.66 -4.35 11.73
C GLY A 113 2.96 -5.11 10.62
N ASP A 114 1.82 -5.72 10.94
CA ASP A 114 0.97 -6.42 9.98
C ASP A 114 -0.47 -6.61 10.48
N PHE A 115 -1.34 -6.99 9.53
CA PHE A 115 -2.69 -7.48 9.77
C PHE A 115 -2.90 -8.77 8.95
N ALA A 116 -3.25 -9.88 9.58
CA ALA A 116 -3.33 -11.19 8.92
C ALA A 116 -4.72 -11.83 9.05
N ARG A 117 -5.17 -12.51 7.98
CA ARG A 117 -6.43 -13.27 7.93
C ARG A 117 -6.22 -14.55 7.13
N ASP A 118 -6.22 -15.69 7.81
CA ASP A 118 -6.07 -17.01 7.18
C ASP A 118 -7.38 -17.58 6.60
N ASP A 119 -8.49 -16.90 6.87
CA ASP A 119 -9.84 -17.35 6.58
C ASP A 119 -10.48 -16.64 5.37
N LEU A 120 -9.81 -15.64 4.79
CA LEU A 120 -10.36 -14.83 3.68
C LEU A 120 -9.72 -15.12 2.32
N GLY A 121 -8.79 -16.09 2.28
CA GLY A 121 -8.05 -16.44 1.07
C GLY A 121 -6.94 -15.43 0.76
N LEU A 122 -6.64 -15.27 -0.53
CA LEU A 122 -5.67 -14.29 -1.00
C LEU A 122 -6.21 -12.86 -0.80
N LEU A 123 -5.41 -12.01 -0.17
CA LEU A 123 -5.71 -10.61 0.07
C LEU A 123 -5.01 -9.76 -1.00
N GLU A 124 -5.73 -8.82 -1.60
CA GLU A 124 -5.24 -7.97 -2.70
C GLU A 124 -5.79 -6.54 -2.56
N CYS A 125 -5.15 -5.57 -3.21
CA CYS A 125 -5.60 -4.17 -3.26
C CYS A 125 -6.07 -3.62 -1.88
N PRO A 126 -5.18 -3.56 -0.87
CA PRO A 126 -5.53 -2.98 0.42
C PRO A 126 -5.90 -1.49 0.28
N ASP A 127 -6.69 -1.02 1.23
CA ASP A 127 -7.04 0.38 1.41
C ASP A 127 -7.03 0.72 2.91
N ILE A 128 -6.65 1.94 3.24
CA ILE A 128 -6.66 2.44 4.61
C ILE A 128 -6.87 3.94 4.61
N PHE A 129 -7.85 4.40 5.39
CA PHE A 129 -8.19 5.81 5.51
C PHE A 129 -8.93 6.10 6.81
N GLU A 130 -8.96 7.38 7.20
CA GLU A 130 -9.78 7.89 8.29
C GLU A 130 -11.04 8.56 7.70
N ILE A 131 -12.21 8.30 8.28
CA ILE A 131 -13.49 8.89 7.86
C ILE A 131 -14.28 9.37 9.08
N ILE A 132 -15.00 10.48 8.91
CA ILE A 132 -15.90 11.04 9.93
C ILE A 132 -17.32 10.52 9.70
N ALA A 133 -17.91 9.90 10.72
CA ALA A 133 -19.28 9.40 10.71
C ALA A 133 -20.31 10.54 10.82
N ASP A 134 -21.59 10.20 10.66
CA ASP A 134 -22.71 11.15 10.74
C ASP A 134 -22.89 11.75 12.14
N ASP A 135 -22.50 11.03 13.19
CA ASP A 135 -22.46 11.51 14.57
C ASP A 135 -21.22 12.38 14.89
N GLY A 136 -20.31 12.57 13.92
CA GLY A 136 -19.09 13.35 14.05
C GLY A 136 -17.90 12.59 14.66
N SER A 137 -18.04 11.30 14.97
CA SER A 137 -16.93 10.46 15.43
C SER A 137 -15.97 10.09 14.28
N SER A 138 -14.68 9.93 14.58
CA SER A 138 -13.65 9.56 13.61
C SER A 138 -13.31 8.08 13.70
N HIS A 139 -13.26 7.41 12.55
CA HIS A 139 -12.98 5.98 12.45
C HIS A 139 -11.91 5.71 11.41
N TRP A 140 -11.00 4.79 11.73
CA TRP A 140 -10.16 4.20 10.70
C TRP A 140 -10.91 3.07 10.00
N VAL A 141 -10.77 3.00 8.69
CA VAL A 141 -11.23 1.89 7.87
C VAL A 141 -10.00 1.21 7.28
N LEU A 142 -9.85 -0.09 7.53
CA LEU A 142 -8.93 -0.96 6.80
C LEU A 142 -9.78 -1.84 5.91
N GLY A 143 -9.51 -1.86 4.61
CA GLY A 143 -10.20 -2.74 3.69
C GLY A 143 -9.26 -3.34 2.66
N LEU A 144 -9.76 -4.36 1.96
CA LEU A 144 -9.00 -5.12 0.98
C LEU A 144 -9.94 -5.95 0.12
N SER A 145 -9.48 -6.34 -1.07
CA SER A 145 -10.16 -7.37 -1.85
C SER A 145 -9.78 -8.75 -1.34
N ALA A 146 -10.79 -9.61 -1.13
CA ALA A 146 -10.61 -10.97 -0.64
C ALA A 146 -11.42 -11.97 -1.47
N ASN A 147 -11.02 -13.25 -1.42
CA ASN A 147 -11.74 -14.35 -2.06
C ASN A 147 -12.19 -15.40 -1.03
N ALA A 148 -13.25 -15.07 -0.29
CA ALA A 148 -13.78 -15.90 0.79
C ALA A 148 -14.87 -16.90 0.32
N LYS A 149 -14.91 -17.25 -0.98
CA LYS A 149 -15.91 -18.20 -1.54
C LYS A 149 -15.92 -19.55 -0.84
N HIS A 150 -14.78 -20.01 -0.33
CA HIS A 150 -14.67 -21.26 0.43
C HIS A 150 -15.44 -21.24 1.76
N ARG A 151 -15.71 -20.05 2.32
CA ARG A 151 -16.59 -19.82 3.48
C ARG A 151 -18.05 -19.54 3.08
N GLY A 152 -18.38 -19.57 1.79
CA GLY A 152 -19.70 -19.16 1.28
C GLY A 152 -19.90 -17.64 1.21
N LEU A 153 -18.82 -16.86 1.30
CA LEU A 153 -18.83 -15.40 1.26
C LEU A 153 -18.44 -14.86 -0.14
N PRO A 154 -18.62 -13.55 -0.41
CA PRO A 154 -18.26 -12.95 -1.69
C PRO A 154 -16.76 -13.00 -2.01
N ALA A 155 -16.43 -12.75 -3.29
CA ALA A 155 -15.08 -12.43 -3.74
C ALA A 155 -15.06 -10.96 -4.18
N THR A 156 -15.03 -10.06 -3.20
CA THR A 156 -15.19 -8.62 -3.35
C THR A 156 -14.33 -7.91 -2.31
N TYR A 157 -14.72 -6.70 -1.90
CA TYR A 157 -14.07 -5.90 -0.88
C TYR A 157 -14.62 -6.22 0.52
N ALA A 158 -13.73 -6.52 1.45
CA ALA A 158 -13.98 -6.67 2.88
C ALA A 158 -13.40 -5.46 3.61
N TYR A 159 -14.03 -4.99 4.68
CA TYR A 159 -13.53 -3.85 5.45
C TYR A 159 -13.83 -3.98 6.93
N TRP A 160 -13.00 -3.36 7.74
CA TRP A 160 -13.19 -3.22 9.17
C TRP A 160 -13.13 -1.74 9.53
N THR A 161 -14.04 -1.29 10.38
CA THR A 161 -13.81 -0.08 11.17
C THR A 161 -12.93 -0.43 12.38
N GLY A 162 -12.21 0.55 12.90
CA GLY A 162 -11.44 0.36 14.11
C GLY A 162 -10.46 1.47 14.41
N VAL A 163 -9.39 1.09 15.11
CA VAL A 163 -8.31 1.99 15.53
C VAL A 163 -7.00 1.58 14.89
N PHE A 164 -6.29 2.55 14.33
CA PHE A 164 -4.96 2.38 13.77
C PHE A 164 -3.93 3.18 14.59
N ASP A 165 -2.88 2.50 15.08
CA ASP A 165 -1.84 3.11 15.91
C ASP A 165 -0.52 3.39 15.16
N GLY A 166 -0.55 3.38 13.83
CA GLY A 166 0.65 3.55 13.01
C GLY A 166 1.44 2.27 12.77
N SER A 167 1.13 1.17 13.46
CA SER A 167 1.80 -0.13 13.36
C SER A 167 0.87 -1.34 13.49
N SER A 168 -0.33 -1.16 14.02
CA SER A 168 -1.33 -2.19 14.25
C SER A 168 -2.72 -1.62 14.02
N PHE A 169 -3.59 -2.44 13.44
CA PHE A 169 -5.00 -2.14 13.25
C PHE A 169 -5.82 -3.05 14.16
N LEU A 170 -6.59 -2.46 15.08
CA LEU A 170 -7.51 -3.16 15.96
C LEU A 170 -8.93 -2.97 15.43
N PRO A 171 -9.55 -4.01 14.84
CA PRO A 171 -10.90 -3.89 14.32
C PRO A 171 -11.94 -3.86 15.46
N ASP A 172 -13.03 -3.13 15.25
CA ASP A 172 -14.14 -3.06 16.22
C ASP A 172 -14.91 -4.38 16.33
N ALA A 173 -14.90 -5.17 15.26
CA ALA A 173 -15.50 -6.49 15.17
C ALA A 173 -14.55 -7.47 14.46
N ASP A 174 -14.69 -8.77 14.73
CA ASP A 174 -13.83 -9.78 14.12
C ASP A 174 -14.13 -10.01 12.62
N GLU A 175 -15.41 -9.99 12.24
CA GLU A 175 -15.85 -10.16 10.84
C GLU A 175 -15.97 -8.80 10.11
N PRO A 176 -15.61 -8.74 8.82
CA PRO A 176 -15.77 -7.57 7.96
C PRO A 176 -17.20 -7.36 7.43
#